data_AF-A0A6L8T5U8-F1
#
_entry.id   AF-A0A6L8T5U8-F1
#
_cell.length_a   1.000
_cell.length_b   1.000
_cell.length_c   1.000
_cell.angle_alpha   90.00
_cell.angle_beta   90.00
_cell.angle_gamma   90.00
#
_symmetry.space_group_name_H-M   'P 1'
#
loop_
_entity.id
_entity.type
_entity.pdbx_description
1 polymer ?
#
loop_
_entity_poly.entity_id
_entity_poly.type
_entity_poly.pdbx_seq_one_letter_code
_entity_poly.pdbx_strand_id
1 'polypeptide(L)'
;MIIPIPCKLGEKALCNGRMLVFCGVDWFRWSSGMEYTYFFETGDSWHEANFCTGDGAGMSKYIEVDNTLLSSFVLREKGFPLRGEGYVEGFRFKNGRTYAHILCETFYFSHHCVESDEKGHCVPGGDIIFQRNWNEKQIDAILSKRGGKGRENNIS
;
A
#
# COMPACT_ATOMS: atom_id res chain seq x y z
N MET A 1 -10.90 0.23 -10.03
CA MET A 1 -10.02 0.77 -11.08
C MET A 1 -9.08 -0.33 -11.51
N ILE A 2 -8.76 -0.38 -12.80
CA ILE A 2 -7.80 -1.32 -13.35
C ILE A 2 -6.43 -0.64 -13.32
N ILE A 3 -5.49 -1.21 -12.55
CA ILE A 3 -4.11 -0.76 -12.50
C ILE A 3 -3.31 -1.64 -13.46
N PRO A 4 -2.80 -1.11 -14.58
CA PRO A 4 -1.93 -1.86 -15.48
C PRO A 4 -0.63 -2.18 -14.77
N ILE A 5 -0.11 -3.41 -14.92
CA ILE A 5 1.15 -3.85 -14.31
C ILE A 5 1.94 -4.73 -15.30
N PRO A 6 3.28 -4.75 -15.21
CA PRO A 6 4.11 -5.52 -16.14
C PRO A 6 3.96 -7.04 -15.99
N CYS A 7 3.82 -7.51 -14.75
CA CYS A 7 3.65 -8.92 -14.35
C CYS A 7 3.00 -8.97 -12.95
N LYS A 8 2.76 -10.16 -12.37
CA LYS A 8 2.23 -10.23 -11.00
C LYS A 8 3.26 -9.72 -9.98
N LEU A 9 2.79 -9.17 -8.88
CA LEU A 9 3.65 -8.80 -7.75
C LEU A 9 4.49 -10.00 -7.29
N GLY A 10 5.80 -9.79 -7.11
CA GLY A 10 6.77 -10.83 -6.78
C GLY A 10 7.36 -11.58 -7.97
N GLU A 11 6.83 -11.42 -9.19
CA GLU A 11 7.42 -11.97 -10.40
C GLU A 11 8.51 -11.05 -10.96
N LYS A 12 9.31 -11.56 -11.91
CA LYS A 12 10.36 -10.78 -12.57
C LYS A 12 9.85 -10.12 -13.85
N ALA A 13 10.18 -8.85 -14.04
CA ALA A 13 9.96 -8.12 -15.29
C ALA A 13 11.17 -7.24 -15.65
N LEU A 14 11.18 -6.78 -16.90
CA LEU A 14 12.26 -5.94 -17.42
C LEU A 14 12.10 -4.50 -16.91
N CYS A 15 13.09 -3.99 -16.20
CA CYS A 15 13.21 -2.61 -15.76
C CYS A 15 14.60 -2.10 -16.10
N ASN A 16 14.69 -1.02 -16.89
CA ASN A 16 15.96 -0.36 -17.26
C ASN A 16 17.04 -1.34 -17.78
N GLY A 17 16.61 -2.31 -18.63
CA GLY A 17 17.49 -3.32 -19.23
C GLY A 17 17.85 -4.51 -18.33
N ARG A 18 17.27 -4.62 -17.13
CA ARG A 18 17.52 -5.71 -16.18
C ARG A 18 16.23 -6.44 -15.80
N MET A 19 16.30 -7.76 -15.63
CA MET A 19 15.19 -8.54 -15.09
C MET A 19 15.21 -8.46 -13.56
N LEU A 20 14.27 -7.70 -13.00
CA LEU A 20 14.17 -7.44 -11.56
C LEU A 20 12.80 -7.88 -11.02
N VAL A 21 12.72 -8.14 -9.72
CA VAL A 21 11.47 -8.55 -9.06
C VAL A 21 10.56 -7.32 -8.94
N PHE A 22 9.38 -7.38 -9.56
CA PHE A 22 8.38 -6.33 -9.48
C PHE A 22 7.74 -6.34 -8.08
N CYS A 23 8.01 -5.28 -7.31
CA CYS A 23 7.68 -5.23 -5.88
C CYS A 23 6.68 -4.13 -5.51
N GLY A 24 6.18 -3.36 -6.48
CA GLY A 24 5.13 -2.41 -6.17
C GLY A 24 4.75 -1.53 -7.34
N VAL A 25 3.59 -0.89 -7.19
CA VAL A 25 3.12 0.14 -8.11
C VAL A 25 2.47 1.25 -7.29
N ASP A 26 2.77 2.50 -7.60
CA ASP A 26 1.97 3.65 -7.19
C ASP A 26 1.26 4.22 -8.42
N TRP A 27 0.13 4.87 -8.21
CA TRP A 27 -0.61 5.55 -9.25
C TRP A 27 -0.92 6.99 -8.86
N PHE A 28 -0.78 7.90 -9.82
CA PHE A 28 -0.99 9.32 -9.67
C PHE A 28 -2.00 9.80 -10.70
N ARG A 29 -2.99 10.56 -10.23
CA ARG A 29 -4.02 11.14 -11.10
C ARG A 29 -3.63 12.57 -11.47
N TRP A 30 -3.33 12.76 -12.74
CA TRP A 30 -3.04 14.06 -13.35
C TRP A 30 -4.24 14.57 -14.15
N SER A 31 -4.21 15.86 -14.54
CA SER A 31 -5.20 16.41 -15.47
C SER A 31 -5.13 15.78 -16.86
N SER A 32 -3.96 15.28 -17.25
CA SER A 32 -3.70 14.60 -18.52
C SER A 32 -4.03 13.11 -18.54
N GLY A 33 -4.30 12.49 -17.37
CA GLY A 33 -4.55 11.06 -17.26
C GLY A 33 -3.93 10.44 -16.00
N MET A 34 -3.72 9.12 -16.03
CA MET A 34 -3.06 8.40 -14.96
C MET A 34 -1.58 8.17 -15.30
N GLU A 35 -0.71 8.34 -14.32
CA GLU A 35 0.68 7.90 -14.38
C GLU A 35 0.91 6.84 -13.30
N TYR A 36 1.75 5.86 -13.62
CA TYR A 36 2.11 4.77 -12.72
C TYR A 36 3.61 4.77 -12.51
N THR A 37 4.02 4.55 -11.27
CA THR A 37 5.42 4.29 -10.90
C THR A 37 5.55 2.84 -10.50
N TYR A 38 6.33 2.07 -11.25
CA TYR A 38 6.57 0.65 -11.01
C TYR A 38 7.90 0.47 -10.27
N PHE A 39 7.87 -0.21 -9.13
CA PHE A 39 9.02 -0.45 -8.27
C PHE A 39 9.54 -1.87 -8.45
N PHE A 40 10.86 -2.01 -8.44
CA PHE A 40 11.54 -3.28 -8.61
C PHE A 40 12.67 -3.46 -7.61
N GLU A 41 12.70 -4.59 -6.90
CA GLU A 41 13.78 -4.90 -5.95
C GLU A 41 15.11 -5.11 -6.69
N THR A 42 16.15 -4.46 -6.20
CA THR A 42 17.52 -4.61 -6.71
C THR A 42 18.33 -5.64 -5.92
N GLY A 43 17.94 -5.91 -4.67
CA GLY A 43 18.74 -6.66 -3.70
C GLY A 43 19.92 -5.87 -3.09
N ASP A 44 20.06 -4.58 -3.42
CA ASP A 44 21.09 -3.70 -2.87
C ASP A 44 20.52 -2.92 -1.67
N SER A 45 21.16 -3.00 -0.51
CA SER A 45 20.75 -2.26 0.70
C SER A 45 20.85 -0.74 0.54
N TRP A 46 21.67 -0.23 -0.37
CA TRP A 46 21.83 1.20 -0.62
C TRP A 46 20.85 1.73 -1.66
N HIS A 47 20.40 0.88 -2.58
CA HIS A 47 19.48 1.20 -3.66
C HIS A 47 18.36 0.16 -3.73
N GLU A 48 17.62 -0.02 -2.64
CA GLU A 48 16.68 -1.15 -2.43
C GLU A 48 15.70 -1.38 -3.59
N ALA A 49 15.32 -0.31 -4.29
CA ALA A 49 14.48 -0.40 -5.47
C ALA A 49 15.01 0.44 -6.64
N ASN A 50 14.81 -0.09 -7.85
CA ASN A 50 14.81 0.67 -9.09
C ASN A 50 13.35 0.95 -9.49
N PHE A 51 13.11 1.93 -10.36
CA PHE A 51 11.77 2.23 -10.82
C PHE A 51 11.73 2.72 -12.26
N CYS A 52 10.55 2.63 -12.85
CA CYS A 52 10.19 3.29 -14.09
C CYS A 52 8.79 3.87 -13.99
N THR A 53 8.51 4.91 -14.77
CA THR A 53 7.19 5.54 -14.84
C THR A 53 6.58 5.38 -16.23
N GLY A 54 5.26 5.46 -16.31
CA GLY A 54 4.54 5.46 -17.58
C GLY A 54 3.03 5.53 -17.42
N ASP A 55 2.32 5.64 -18.53
CA ASP A 55 0.85 5.68 -18.60
C ASP A 55 0.20 4.27 -18.52
N GLY A 56 1.02 3.22 -18.44
CA GLY A 56 0.58 1.83 -18.43
C GLY A 56 0.40 1.20 -19.82
N ALA A 57 0.71 1.91 -20.90
CA ALA A 57 0.72 1.33 -22.24
C ALA A 57 1.73 0.18 -22.33
N GLY A 58 1.33 -0.91 -22.98
CA GLY A 58 2.17 -2.10 -23.18
C GLY A 58 2.28 -3.04 -21.97
N MET A 59 1.57 -2.76 -20.88
CA MET A 59 1.50 -3.67 -19.73
C MET A 59 0.68 -4.93 -20.04
N SER A 60 1.11 -6.08 -19.50
CA SER A 60 0.55 -7.40 -19.87
C SER A 60 -0.49 -7.93 -18.88
N LYS A 61 -0.59 -7.32 -17.70
CA LYS A 61 -1.44 -7.73 -16.59
C LYS A 61 -2.10 -6.50 -15.95
N TYR A 62 -3.00 -6.76 -15.00
CA TYR A 62 -3.62 -5.72 -14.20
C TYR A 62 -3.95 -6.17 -12.78
N ILE A 63 -4.13 -5.19 -11.89
CA ILE A 63 -4.75 -5.35 -10.57
C ILE A 63 -6.10 -4.65 -10.60
N GLU A 64 -7.15 -5.31 -10.10
CA GLU A 64 -8.45 -4.67 -9.91
C GLU A 64 -8.56 -4.14 -8.47
N VAL A 65 -8.67 -2.83 -8.34
CA VAL A 65 -8.79 -2.14 -7.04
C VAL A 65 -10.23 -1.68 -6.85
N ASP A 66 -10.76 -1.86 -5.65
CA ASP A 66 -12.06 -1.31 -5.27
C ASP A 66 -12.03 0.23 -5.41
N ASN A 67 -12.96 0.79 -6.19
CA ASN A 67 -13.03 2.23 -6.42
C ASN A 67 -13.21 3.04 -5.13
N THR A 68 -13.83 2.43 -4.10
CA THR A 68 -14.04 3.10 -2.81
C THR A 68 -12.74 3.28 -2.02
N LEU A 69 -11.63 2.69 -2.47
CA LEU A 69 -10.31 2.84 -1.87
C LEU A 69 -9.46 3.95 -2.53
N LEU A 70 -9.95 4.58 -3.61
CA LEU A 70 -9.16 5.47 -4.48
C LEU A 70 -9.39 6.97 -4.22
N SER A 71 -10.26 7.30 -3.28
CA SER A 71 -10.58 8.66 -2.84
C SER A 71 -10.56 8.69 -1.31
N SER A 72 -10.37 9.86 -0.70
CA SER A 72 -10.33 9.97 0.76
C SER A 72 -11.52 9.28 1.44
N PHE A 73 -11.24 8.45 2.44
CA PHE A 73 -12.20 7.77 3.30
C PHE A 73 -11.67 7.67 4.73
N VAL A 74 -12.57 7.49 5.70
CA VAL A 74 -12.19 7.21 7.09
C VAL A 74 -11.57 5.82 7.16
N LEU A 75 -10.26 5.74 7.43
CA LEU A 75 -9.47 4.51 7.30
C LEU A 75 -10.08 3.33 8.08
N ARG A 76 -10.56 3.60 9.30
CA ARG A 76 -11.17 2.58 10.17
C ARG A 76 -12.48 2.01 9.61
N GLU A 77 -13.26 2.79 8.87
CA GLU A 77 -14.55 2.33 8.30
C GLU A 77 -14.33 1.30 7.19
N LYS A 78 -13.16 1.33 6.55
CA LYS A 78 -12.71 0.33 5.57
C LYS A 78 -11.86 -0.80 6.18
N GLY A 79 -11.81 -0.88 7.51
CA GLY A 79 -11.12 -1.95 8.22
C GLY A 79 -9.60 -1.75 8.40
N PHE A 80 -9.03 -0.63 7.95
CA PHE A 80 -7.61 -0.36 8.17
C PHE A 80 -7.32 -0.08 9.64
N PRO A 81 -6.18 -0.57 10.17
CA PRO A 81 -5.78 -0.40 11.57
C PRO A 81 -5.22 0.99 11.89
N LEU A 82 -5.63 2.01 11.12
CA LEU A 82 -5.12 3.38 11.18
C LEU A 82 -6.27 4.36 11.46
N ARG A 83 -5.98 5.46 12.15
CA ARG A 83 -6.88 6.59 12.40
C ARG A 83 -6.74 7.61 11.28
N GLY A 84 -7.76 8.45 11.17
CA GLY A 84 -7.77 9.55 10.20
C GLY A 84 -8.39 9.14 8.88
N GLU A 85 -8.20 10.02 7.92
CA GLU A 85 -8.69 9.94 6.56
C GLU A 85 -7.50 9.78 5.60
N GLY A 86 -7.75 9.10 4.50
CA GLY A 86 -6.73 8.77 3.51
C GLY A 86 -7.27 7.88 2.42
N TYR A 87 -6.37 7.43 1.54
CA TYR A 87 -6.72 6.55 0.43
C TYR A 87 -5.58 5.61 0.07
N VAL A 88 -5.89 4.58 -0.71
CA VAL A 88 -4.89 3.67 -1.30
C VAL A 88 -4.33 4.34 -2.56
N GLU A 89 -3.02 4.55 -2.58
CA GLU A 89 -2.31 5.15 -3.73
C GLU A 89 -1.38 4.15 -4.44
N GLY A 90 -1.26 2.94 -3.90
CA GLY A 90 -0.36 1.95 -4.45
C GLY A 90 -0.45 0.59 -3.79
N PHE A 91 0.37 -0.32 -4.29
CA PHE A 91 0.66 -1.60 -3.68
C PHE A 91 2.16 -1.81 -3.52
N ARG A 92 2.51 -2.59 -2.49
CA ARG A 92 3.85 -3.12 -2.28
C ARG A 92 3.77 -4.63 -2.10
N PHE A 93 4.84 -5.30 -2.48
CA PHE A 93 5.05 -6.71 -2.24
C PHE A 93 6.37 -6.88 -1.51
N LYS A 94 6.31 -7.53 -0.35
CA LYS A 94 7.48 -7.74 0.50
C LYS A 94 7.33 -9.07 1.23
N ASN A 95 8.38 -9.89 1.24
CA ASN A 95 8.42 -11.16 1.96
C ASN A 95 7.22 -12.09 1.66
N GLY A 96 6.77 -12.15 0.40
CA GLY A 96 5.65 -13.00 0.00
C GLY A 96 4.27 -12.43 0.31
N ARG A 97 4.17 -11.18 0.79
CA ARG A 97 2.91 -10.54 1.18
C ARG A 97 2.67 -9.27 0.39
N THR A 98 1.39 -9.00 0.11
CA THR A 98 0.92 -7.77 -0.53
C THR A 98 0.48 -6.79 0.54
N TYR A 99 0.79 -5.52 0.31
CA TYR A 99 0.40 -4.42 1.18
C TYR A 99 -0.22 -3.30 0.36
N ALA A 100 -1.36 -2.77 0.82
CA ALA A 100 -1.93 -1.53 0.33
C ALA A 100 -1.09 -0.35 0.85
N HIS A 101 -0.61 0.48 -0.07
CA HIS A 101 0.11 1.70 0.24
C HIS A 101 -0.92 2.81 0.49
N ILE A 102 -0.99 3.26 1.73
CA ILE A 102 -1.94 4.24 2.24
C ILE A 102 -1.25 5.59 2.35
N LEU A 103 -1.85 6.59 1.71
CA LEU A 103 -1.59 7.99 1.99
C LEU A 103 -2.59 8.49 3.04
N CYS A 104 -2.12 8.83 4.23
CA CYS A 104 -2.96 9.34 5.30
C CYS A 104 -2.90 10.87 5.39
N GLU A 105 -3.99 11.52 5.00
CA GLU A 105 -4.11 12.97 4.91
C GLU A 105 -4.13 13.61 6.31
N THR A 106 -4.75 12.96 7.29
CA THR A 106 -4.84 13.48 8.67
C THR A 106 -3.48 13.58 9.37
N PHE A 107 -2.52 12.74 9.00
CA PHE A 107 -1.20 12.66 9.63
C PHE A 107 -0.10 13.22 8.73
N TYR A 108 -0.33 14.41 8.16
CA TYR A 108 0.62 15.12 7.30
C TYR A 108 0.99 14.35 6.03
N PHE A 109 0.00 13.74 5.38
CA PHE A 109 0.21 12.92 4.17
C PHE A 109 1.24 11.81 4.40
N SER A 110 1.11 11.12 5.54
CA SER A 110 2.04 10.05 5.89
C SER A 110 1.79 8.79 5.10
N HIS A 111 2.87 8.10 4.75
CA HIS A 111 2.84 6.92 3.89
C HIS A 111 3.03 5.65 4.72
N HIS A 112 2.05 4.75 4.67
CA HIS A 112 2.06 3.50 5.41
C HIS A 112 1.65 2.34 4.53
N CYS A 113 2.25 1.16 4.71
CA CYS A 113 1.81 -0.04 4.01
C CYS A 113 1.08 -0.95 5.00
N VAL A 114 -0.15 -1.32 4.69
CA VAL A 114 -0.96 -2.25 5.51
C VAL A 114 -1.17 -3.53 4.71
N GLU A 115 -0.91 -4.68 5.32
CA GLU A 115 -1.10 -5.99 4.67
C GLU A 115 -2.53 -6.11 4.13
N SER A 116 -2.64 -6.47 2.85
CA SER A 116 -3.90 -6.49 2.12
C SER A 116 -4.03 -7.73 1.25
N ASP A 117 -5.25 -8.04 0.85
CA ASP A 117 -5.49 -8.97 -0.25
C ASP A 117 -5.13 -8.33 -1.61
N GLU A 118 -5.38 -9.08 -2.69
CA GLU A 118 -5.11 -8.66 -4.07
C GLU A 118 -5.99 -7.51 -4.55
N LYS A 119 -7.07 -7.18 -3.84
CA LYS A 119 -8.00 -6.08 -4.14
C LYS A 119 -7.73 -4.83 -3.32
N GLY A 120 -6.80 -4.92 -2.36
CA GLY A 120 -6.42 -3.86 -1.45
C GLY A 120 -7.25 -3.77 -0.17
N HIS A 121 -8.08 -4.76 0.12
CA HIS A 121 -8.77 -4.84 1.40
C HIS A 121 -7.82 -5.32 2.49
N CYS A 122 -7.85 -4.65 3.65
CA CYS A 122 -6.96 -4.94 4.77
C CYS A 122 -7.14 -6.38 5.27
N VAL A 123 -6.05 -7.10 5.47
CA VAL A 123 -6.05 -8.40 6.17
C VAL A 123 -6.24 -8.16 7.68
N PRO A 124 -7.27 -8.74 8.32
CA PRO A 124 -7.49 -8.55 9.75
C PRO A 124 -6.32 -9.06 10.60
N GLY A 125 -5.72 -8.15 11.38
CA GLY A 125 -4.54 -8.48 12.19
C GLY A 125 -3.25 -8.70 11.39
N GLY A 126 -3.24 -8.31 10.11
CA GLY A 126 -2.06 -8.33 9.25
C GLY A 126 -0.99 -7.33 9.67
N ASP A 127 0.16 -7.42 9.02
CA ASP A 127 1.33 -6.60 9.29
C ASP A 127 1.15 -5.14 8.83
N ILE A 128 1.89 -4.22 9.45
CA ILE A 128 1.91 -2.80 9.11
C ILE A 128 3.36 -2.32 9.02
N ILE A 129 3.72 -1.77 7.86
CA ILE A 129 5.01 -1.11 7.65
C ILE A 129 4.78 0.40 7.73
N PHE A 130 5.20 0.99 8.83
CA PHE A 130 5.15 2.44 9.02
C PHE A 130 6.22 3.16 8.22
N GLN A 131 6.02 4.47 8.03
CA GLN A 131 7.00 5.34 7.39
C GLN A 131 8.31 5.31 8.21
N ARG A 132 9.46 5.19 7.55
CA ARG A 132 10.75 4.90 8.21
C ARG A 132 11.15 5.90 9.30
N ASN A 133 10.74 7.16 9.20
CA ASN A 133 11.11 8.24 10.12
C ASN A 133 10.14 8.42 11.30
N TRP A 134 9.15 7.55 11.45
CA TRP A 134 8.17 7.63 12.53
C TRP A 134 8.69 6.99 13.82
N ASN A 135 8.50 7.67 14.94
CA ASN A 135 8.77 7.14 16.28
C ASN A 135 7.53 6.46 16.90
N GLU A 136 7.74 5.77 18.02
CA GLU A 136 6.69 5.03 18.74
C GLU A 136 5.47 5.88 19.11
N LYS A 137 5.66 7.16 19.49
CA LYS A 137 4.53 8.04 19.84
C LYS A 137 3.66 8.37 18.63
N GLN A 138 4.29 8.58 17.47
CA GLN A 138 3.55 8.80 16.21
C GLN A 138 2.80 7.53 15.80
N ILE A 139 3.45 6.37 15.93
CA ILE A 139 2.84 5.07 15.67
C ILE A 139 1.62 4.84 16.59
N ASP A 140 1.75 5.05 17.90
CA ASP A 140 0.61 4.91 18.83
C ASP A 140 -0.52 5.91 18.53
N ALA A 141 -0.17 7.12 18.10
CA ALA A 141 -1.15 8.17 17.78
C ALA A 141 -2.00 7.82 16.56
N ILE A 142 -1.40 7.24 15.49
CA ILE A 142 -2.12 6.84 14.28
C ILE A 142 -2.84 5.50 14.46
N LEU A 143 -2.33 4.59 15.28
CA LEU A 143 -2.93 3.27 15.40
C LEU A 143 -4.38 3.34 15.87
N SER A 144 -5.22 2.55 15.20
CA SER A 144 -6.57 2.39 15.66
C SER A 144 -6.58 1.49 16.89
N LYS A 145 -6.71 2.07 18.09
CA LYS A 145 -6.96 1.24 19.29
C LYS A 145 -8.11 0.30 18.97
N ARG A 146 -7.84 -1.02 18.99
CA ARG A 146 -8.89 -2.05 18.87
C ARG A 146 -9.96 -1.66 19.86
N GLY A 147 -11.18 -1.41 19.38
CA GLY A 147 -12.30 -1.19 20.27
C GLY A 147 -12.38 -2.39 21.20
N GLY A 148 -12.17 -2.16 22.49
CA GLY A 148 -12.39 -3.18 23.51
C GLY A 148 -13.87 -3.55 23.49
N LYS A 149 -14.22 -4.60 22.74
CA LYS A 149 -15.44 -5.35 23.01
C LYS A 149 -15.13 -6.27 24.18
N GLY A 150 -15.74 -5.96 25.33
CA GLY A 150 -15.96 -6.90 26.43
C GLY A 150 -14.77 -7.18 27.35
N ARG A 151 -14.48 -6.27 28.28
CA ARG A 151 -14.19 -6.74 29.65
C ARG A 151 -15.55 -7.13 30.23
N GLU A 152 -15.94 -8.39 30.05
CA GLU A 152 -16.96 -8.99 30.91
C GLU A 152 -16.37 -9.00 32.32
N ASN A 153 -16.96 -8.17 33.18
CA ASN A 153 -16.79 -8.27 34.62
C ASN A 153 -17.43 -9.57 35.07
N ASN A 154 -16.69 -10.68 35.02
CA ASN A 154 -16.97 -11.86 35.81
C ASN A 154 -15.98 -11.89 36.97
N ILE A 155 -16.30 -11.13 38.00
CA ILE A 155 -15.82 -11.41 39.35
C ILE A 155 -16.88 -12.32 39.97
N SER A 156 -16.54 -13.61 40.07
CA SER A 156 -17.15 -14.55 41.02
C SER A 156 -16.64 -14.28 42.43
#